data_AF-A0A972KB87-F1
#
_entry.id   AF-A0A972KB87-F1
#
_cell.length_a   1.000
_cell.length_b   1.000
_cell.length_c   1.000
_cell.angle_alpha   90.00
_cell.angle_beta   90.00
_cell.angle_gamma   90.00
#
_symmetry.space_group_name_H-M   'P 1'
#
loop_
_entity.id
_entity.type
_entity.pdbx_description
1 polymer ?
#
loop_
_entity_poly.entity_id
_entity_poly.type
_entity_poly.pdbx_seq_one_letter_code
_entity_poly.pdbx_strand_id
1 'polypeptide(L)' 'GVFLQEFVDERPWVHLDIAGPVAVEDQTGEFVKGATGFGVRTLLELLDSFDS' A
#
# COMPACT_ATOMS: atom_id res chain seq x y z
N GLY A 1 2.87 -12.55 -4.41
CA GLY A 1 1.82 -12.50 -5.43
C GLY A 1 1.16 -13.85 -5.64
N VAL A 2 1.74 -14.70 -6.50
CA VAL A 2 1.12 -15.94 -7.02
C VAL A 2 0.57 -16.87 -5.93
N PHE A 3 1.30 -17.10 -4.83
CA PHE A 3 0.80 -17.93 -3.73
C PHE A 3 -0.54 -17.43 -3.15
N LEU A 4 -0.68 -16.12 -2.97
CA LEU A 4 -1.89 -15.52 -2.40
C LEU A 4 -3.07 -15.57 -3.38
N GLN A 5 -2.79 -15.65 -4.68
CA GLN A 5 -3.82 -15.71 -5.73
C GLN A 5 -4.64 -17.01 -5.68
N GLU A 6 -4.08 -18.10 -5.17
CA GLU A 6 -4.78 -19.38 -5.02
C GLU A 6 -5.97 -19.31 -4.03
N PHE A 7 -6.11 -18.20 -3.29
CA PHE A 7 -7.09 -18.05 -2.21
C PHE A 7 -8.15 -16.97 -2.48
N VAL A 8 -8.20 -16.37 -3.67
CA VAL A 8 -9.06 -15.21 -3.96
C VAL A 8 -10.23 -15.47 -4.91
N ASP A 9 -10.42 -16.72 -5.35
CA ASP A 9 -11.49 -17.15 -6.27
C ASP A 9 -11.65 -16.20 -7.48
N GLU A 10 -12.88 -15.93 -7.92
CA GLU A 10 -13.21 -15.03 -9.03
C GLU A 10 -13.37 -13.56 -8.60
N ARG A 11 -12.93 -13.19 -7.39
CA ARG A 11 -13.11 -11.83 -6.87
C ARG A 11 -12.06 -10.89 -7.46
N PRO A 12 -12.42 -9.67 -7.90
CA PRO A 12 -11.45 -8.63 -8.21
C PRO A 12 -10.54 -8.39 -7.02
N TRP A 13 -9.23 -8.58 -7.19
CA TRP A 13 -8.28 -8.56 -6.09
C TRP A 13 -6.92 -8.03 -6.52
N VAL A 14 -6.24 -7.36 -5.59
CA VAL A 14 -4.87 -6.90 -5.73
C VAL A 14 -4.10 -7.14 -4.43
N HIS A 15 -2.83 -7.52 -4.56
CA HIS A 15 -1.88 -7.56 -3.45
C HIS A 15 -0.82 -6.47 -3.63
N LEU A 16 -0.72 -5.61 -2.63
CA LEU A 16 0.31 -4.59 -2.52
C LEU A 16 1.32 -5.03 -1.46
N ASP A 17 2.54 -5.37 -1.88
CA ASP A 17 3.65 -5.64 -0.96
C ASP A 17 4.31 -4.32 -0.57
N ILE A 18 4.26 -4.00 0.73
CA ILE A 18 4.76 -2.74 1.29
C ILE A 18 5.97 -2.94 2.21
N ALA A 19 6.56 -4.14 2.23
CA ALA A 19 7.68 -4.42 3.14
C ALA A 19 8.89 -3.51 2.89
N GLY A 20 9.19 -3.21 1.61
CA GLY A 20 10.27 -2.30 1.22
C GLY A 20 10.10 -0.87 1.73
N PRO A 21 8.98 -0.19 1.42
CA PRO A 21 8.79 1.21 1.80
C PRO A 21 8.28 1.45 3.23
N VAL A 22 8.20 0.42 4.09
CA VAL A 22 7.55 0.51 5.41
C VAL A 22 8.21 1.53 6.35
N ALA A 23 9.53 1.75 6.22
CA ALA A 23 10.29 2.61 7.09
C ALA A 23 11.47 3.29 6.39
N VAL A 24 11.89 4.44 6.91
CA VAL A 24 13.12 5.15 6.52
C VAL A 24 14.07 5.27 7.72
N GLU A 25 15.36 5.13 7.45
CA GLU A 25 16.39 5.16 8.51
C GLU A 25 16.71 6.58 8.99
N ASP A 26 16.49 7.57 8.13
CA ASP A 26 16.70 8.99 8.38
C ASP A 26 15.54 9.81 7.81
N GLN A 27 15.41 11.06 8.25
CA GLN A 27 14.42 11.97 7.71
C GLN A 27 14.65 12.20 6.22
N THR A 28 13.60 12.02 5.41
CA THR A 28 13.65 12.20 3.96
C THR A 28 12.34 12.78 3.44
N GLY A 29 12.40 13.96 2.82
CA GLY A 29 11.23 14.68 2.34
C GLY A 29 10.20 14.92 3.45
N GLU A 30 8.99 14.39 3.27
CA GLU A 30 7.88 14.44 4.23
C GLU A 30 7.94 13.38 5.33
N PHE A 31 8.85 12.40 5.22
CA PHE A 31 8.93 11.28 6.16
C PHE A 31 9.95 11.55 7.26
N VAL A 32 9.54 11.34 8.51
CA VAL A 32 10.43 11.27 9.68
C VAL A 32 11.06 9.88 9.77
N LYS A 33 12.17 9.76 10.51
CA LYS A 33 12.80 8.45 10.83
C LYS A 33 11.76 7.48 11.40
N GLY A 34 11.74 6.26 10.88
CA GLY A 34 10.79 5.22 11.27
C GLY A 34 9.69 4.99 10.23
N ALA A 35 8.49 4.67 10.67
CA ALA A 35 7.39 4.25 9.79
C ALA A 35 6.94 5.37 8.85
N THR A 36 6.76 5.06 7.57
CA THR A 36 6.42 6.03 6.53
C THR A 36 4.92 6.24 6.34
N GLY A 37 4.09 5.26 6.74
CA GLY A 37 2.67 5.24 6.38
C GLY A 37 2.43 5.03 4.87
N PHE A 38 3.39 4.42 4.17
CA PHE A 38 3.29 4.17 2.73
C PHE A 38 1.97 3.47 2.35
N GLY A 39 1.35 3.95 1.28
CA GLY A 39 0.10 3.42 0.73
C GLY A 39 -1.17 4.05 1.30
N VAL A 40 -1.15 4.75 2.45
CA VAL A 40 -2.36 5.33 3.04
C VAL A 40 -3.03 6.34 2.11
N ARG A 41 -2.31 7.35 1.62
CA ARG A 41 -2.88 8.36 0.70
C ARG A 41 -3.31 7.75 -0.63
N THR A 42 -2.58 6.75 -1.13
CA THR A 42 -2.94 6.03 -2.36
C THR A 42 -4.26 5.28 -2.21
N LEU A 43 -4.49 4.62 -1.09
CA LEU A 43 -5.76 3.92 -0.83
C LEU A 43 -6.92 4.90 -0.63
N LEU A 44 -6.69 6.05 0.02
CA LEU A 44 -7.70 7.10 0.14
C LEU A 44 -8.10 7.66 -1.22
N GLU A 45 -7.12 7.98 -2.07
CA GLU A 45 -7.37 8.47 -3.44
C GLU A 45 -8.10 7.43 -4.28
N LEU A 46 -7.75 6.15 -4.15
CA LEU A 46 -8.44 5.07 -4.84
C LEU A 46 -9.91 4.99 -4.42
N LEU A 47 -10.21 5.09 -3.13
CA LEU A 47 -11.58 5.10 -2.62
C LEU A 47 -12.36 6.31 -3.15
N ASP A 48 -11.77 7.51 -3.10
CA ASP A 48 -12.38 8.74 -3.61
C ASP A 48 -12.69 8.66 -5.12
N SER A 49 -11.81 8.01 -5.89
CA SER A 49 -12.00 7.78 -7.33
C SER A 49 -13.17 6.85 -7.67
N PHE A 50 -13.66 6.05 -6.71
CA PHE A 50 -14.85 5.22 -6.91
C PHE A 50 -16.16 5.93 -6.52
N ASP A 51 -16.08 6.95 -5.66
CA ASP A 51 -17.23 7.70 -5.17
C ASP A 51 -17.58 8.93 -6.04
N SER A 52 -16.69 9.32 -6.96
CA SER A 52 -16.81 10.50 -7.84
C SER A 52 -17.35 10.22 -9.24
#